data_AF-A0A6L9QIY5-F1
#
_entry.id   AF-A0A6L9QIY5-F1
#
_cell.length_a   1.000
_cell.length_b   1.000
_cell.length_c   1.000
_cell.angle_alpha   90.00
_cell.angle_beta   90.00
_cell.angle_gamma   90.00
#
_symmetry.space_group_name_H-M   'P 1'
#
loop_
_entity.id
_entity.type
_entity.pdbx_description
1 polymer ?
#
loop_
_entity_poly.entity_id
_entity_poly.type
_entity_poly.pdbx_seq_one_letter_code
_entity_poly.pdbx_strand_id
1 'polypeptide(L)'
;MHIPKSGYVGIGTVKREAQPYEEAEFLIDGELRKMTDLKLMADYRHDAPDDGQDRREWVVAVNWLKTVSREDALWKAGMFANQNSACKLRARFTIDEALRHFAIE
;
A
#
# COMPACT_ATOMS: atom_id res chain seq x y z
N MET A 1 -4.39 4.14 -0.83
CA MET A 1 -3.06 4.77 -0.78
C MET A 1 -3.22 6.27 -0.63
N HIS A 2 -2.49 6.88 0.30
CA HIS A 2 -2.44 8.32 0.49
C HIS A 2 -1.05 8.83 0.10
N ILE A 3 -0.99 9.89 -0.69
CA ILE A 3 0.25 10.60 -1.02
C ILE A 3 0.32 11.87 -0.17
N PRO A 4 1.41 12.06 0.63
CA PRO A 4 1.59 13.26 1.42
C PRO A 4 1.39 14.55 0.61
N LYS A 5 0.63 15.49 1.18
CA LYS A 5 0.28 16.80 0.58
C LYS A 5 -0.56 16.74 -0.70
N SER A 6 -1.05 15.55 -1.10
CA SER A 6 -1.96 15.39 -2.25
C SER A 6 -3.29 14.78 -1.83
N GLY A 7 -3.28 13.68 -1.07
CA GLY A 7 -4.50 13.01 -0.66
C GLY A 7 -4.55 11.55 -1.09
N TYR A 8 -5.74 10.96 -1.06
CA TYR A 8 -5.96 9.57 -1.42
C TYR A 8 -6.05 9.41 -2.94
N VAL A 9 -5.19 8.56 -3.50
CA VAL A 9 -5.10 8.28 -4.95
C VAL A 9 -5.62 6.90 -5.33
N GLY A 10 -6.03 6.09 -4.35
CA GLY A 10 -6.59 4.79 -4.66
C GLY A 10 -7.09 4.04 -3.45
N ILE A 11 -7.96 3.09 -3.71
CA ILE A 11 -8.58 2.19 -2.74
C ILE A 11 -8.43 0.76 -3.23
N GLY A 12 -8.20 -0.15 -2.30
CA GLY A 12 -7.93 -1.55 -2.60
C GLY A 12 -8.10 -2.43 -1.37
N THR A 13 -8.19 -3.73 -1.62
CA THR A 13 -8.30 -4.74 -0.57
C THR A 13 -6.93 -5.34 -0.31
N VAL A 14 -6.52 -5.35 0.96
CA VAL A 14 -5.32 -6.08 1.39
C VAL A 14 -5.58 -7.57 1.22
N LYS A 15 -4.76 -8.25 0.41
CA LYS A 15 -4.97 -9.66 0.06
C LYS A 15 -4.55 -10.63 1.17
N ARG A 16 -3.53 -10.24 1.95
CA ARG A 16 -2.87 -11.07 2.97
C ARG A 16 -2.15 -10.18 3.97
N GLU A 17 -1.75 -10.77 5.09
CA GLU A 17 -0.84 -10.13 6.04
C GLU A 17 0.46 -9.69 5.36
N ALA A 18 1.11 -8.68 5.93
CA ALA A 18 2.40 -8.21 5.41
C ALA A 18 3.43 -9.34 5.48
N GLN A 19 4.24 -9.48 4.43
CA GLN A 19 5.31 -10.47 4.36
C GLN A 19 6.65 -9.77 4.09
N PRO A 20 7.77 -10.31 4.59
CA PRO A 20 9.10 -9.86 4.19
C PRO A 20 9.26 -9.91 2.67
N TYR A 21 10.02 -8.97 2.11
CA TYR A 21 10.29 -8.86 0.67
C TYR A 21 10.72 -10.19 0.03
N GLU A 22 11.53 -10.99 0.72
CA GLU A 22 12.06 -12.28 0.26
C GLU A 22 10.99 -13.39 0.17
N GLU A 23 9.90 -13.22 0.90
CA GLU A 23 8.79 -14.17 1.00
C GLU A 23 7.54 -13.69 0.23
N ALA A 24 7.50 -12.41 -0.15
CA ALA A 24 6.38 -11.81 -0.83
C ALA A 24 6.23 -12.41 -2.25
N GLU A 25 5.02 -12.85 -2.56
CA GLU A 25 4.68 -13.41 -3.86
C GLU A 25 3.58 -12.60 -4.54
N PHE A 26 3.50 -12.66 -5.87
CA PHE A 26 2.48 -11.97 -6.65
C PHE A 26 2.03 -12.86 -7.81
N LEU A 27 0.73 -12.78 -8.13
CA LEU A 27 0.19 -13.40 -9.33
C LEU A 27 0.45 -12.45 -10.51
N ILE A 28 1.35 -12.84 -11.41
CA ILE A 28 1.73 -12.05 -12.60
C ILE A 28 1.54 -12.95 -13.80
N ASP A 29 0.74 -12.50 -14.77
CA ASP A 29 0.41 -13.25 -15.99
C ASP A 29 -0.13 -14.67 -15.71
N GLY A 30 -0.86 -14.84 -14.59
CA GLY A 30 -1.44 -16.11 -14.17
C GLY A 30 -0.49 -17.05 -13.42
N GLU A 31 0.76 -16.66 -13.21
CA GLU A 31 1.77 -17.43 -12.49
C GLU A 31 2.13 -16.76 -11.15
N LEU A 32 2.29 -17.57 -10.10
CA LEU A 32 2.78 -17.09 -8.81
C LEU A 32 4.29 -16.90 -8.88
N ARG A 33 4.76 -15.68 -8.66
CA ARG A 33 6.19 -15.33 -8.69
C ARG A 33 6.61 -14.64 -7.41
N LYS A 34 7.79 -14.97 -6.90
CA LYS A 34 8.39 -14.22 -5.80
C LYS A 34 8.81 -12.84 -6.25
N MET A 35 8.68 -11.86 -5.35
CA MET A 35 9.07 -10.49 -5.61
C MET A 35 10.56 -10.36 -5.93
N THR A 36 11.38 -11.22 -5.33
CA THR A 36 12.83 -11.31 -5.57
C THR A 36 13.23 -11.66 -7.00
N ASP A 37 12.32 -12.30 -7.75
CA ASP A 37 12.56 -12.77 -9.11
C ASP A 37 12.08 -11.74 -10.13
N LEU A 38 11.47 -10.65 -9.67
CA LEU A 38 10.95 -9.57 -10.52
C LEU A 38 12.05 -8.55 -10.82
N LYS A 39 12.00 -8.01 -12.03
CA LYS A 39 12.82 -6.86 -12.41
C LYS A 39 12.20 -5.59 -11.83
N LEU A 40 12.64 -5.20 -10.65
CA LEU A 40 12.19 -3.99 -9.95
C LEU A 40 13.11 -2.79 -10.25
N MET A 41 12.59 -1.58 -10.10
CA MET A 41 13.36 -0.34 -10.32
C MET A 41 14.22 0.05 -9.12
N ALA A 42 13.94 -0.50 -7.95
CA ALA A 42 14.65 -0.24 -6.70
C ALA A 42 15.15 -1.55 -6.09
N ASP A 43 16.18 -1.44 -5.26
CA ASP A 43 16.62 -2.53 -4.40
C ASP A 43 15.88 -2.46 -3.06
N TYR A 44 15.43 -3.61 -2.58
CA TYR A 44 14.68 -3.80 -1.34
C TYR A 44 15.40 -4.73 -0.37
N ARG A 45 16.61 -5.18 -0.72
CA ARG A 45 17.48 -5.91 0.20
C ARG A 45 18.34 -4.92 0.97
N HIS A 46 18.37 -5.10 2.28
CA HIS A 46 19.20 -4.32 3.18
C HIS A 46 20.07 -5.27 4.01
N ASP A 47 21.26 -4.80 4.35
CA ASP A 47 22.13 -5.53 5.27
C ASP A 47 21.43 -5.70 6.61
N ALA A 48 21.46 -6.92 7.16
CA ALA A 48 20.94 -7.20 8.49
C ALA A 48 21.93 -6.64 9.53
N PRO A 49 21.54 -5.62 10.33
CA PRO A 49 22.42 -5.11 11.36
C PRO A 49 22.53 -6.09 12.53
N ASP A 50 23.68 -6.08 13.19
CA ASP A 50 23.95 -6.86 14.40
C ASP A 50 23.35 -6.21 15.66
N ASP A 51 22.09 -5.79 15.56
CA ASP A 51 21.31 -5.21 16.67
C ASP A 51 20.07 -6.04 17.03
N GLY A 52 19.88 -7.17 16.34
CA GLY A 52 18.76 -8.09 16.53
C GLY A 52 17.40 -7.53 16.08
N GLN A 53 17.36 -6.34 15.47
CA GLN A 53 16.12 -5.75 14.98
C GLN A 53 15.81 -6.23 13.57
N ASP A 54 14.52 -6.47 13.29
CA ASP A 54 14.07 -6.78 11.93
C ASP A 54 14.02 -5.49 11.10
N ARG A 55 15.00 -5.33 10.21
CA ARG A 55 15.08 -4.21 9.26
C ARG A 55 14.77 -4.63 7.82
N ARG A 56 14.15 -5.79 7.62
CA ARG A 56 13.72 -6.21 6.29
C ARG A 56 12.64 -5.27 5.76
N GLU A 57 12.55 -5.19 4.44
CA GLU A 57 11.41 -4.54 3.80
C GLU A 57 10.17 -5.42 3.94
N TRP A 58 9.08 -4.83 4.43
CA TRP A 58 7.80 -5.52 4.63
C TRP A 58 6.79 -5.07 3.57
N VAL A 59 6.20 -6.05 2.89
CA VAL A 59 5.37 -5.85 1.71
C VAL A 59 3.92 -6.12 2.04
N VAL A 60 3.05 -5.14 1.75
CA VAL A 60 1.59 -5.30 1.85
C VAL A 60 1.03 -5.52 0.46
N ALA A 61 0.57 -6.73 0.18
CA ALA A 61 -0.06 -7.06 -1.10
C ALA A 61 -1.48 -6.49 -1.18
N VAL A 62 -1.72 -5.59 -2.13
CA VAL A 62 -3.01 -4.90 -2.33
C VAL A 62 -3.59 -5.23 -3.70
N ASN A 63 -4.86 -5.64 -3.71
CA ASN A 63 -5.67 -5.66 -4.93
C ASN A 63 -6.35 -4.31 -5.11
N TRP A 64 -5.87 -3.51 -6.05
CA TRP A 64 -6.47 -2.20 -6.33
C TRP A 64 -7.86 -2.37 -6.95
N LEU A 65 -8.84 -1.71 -6.33
CA LEU A 65 -10.21 -1.65 -6.84
C LEU A 65 -10.36 -0.43 -7.74
N LYS A 66 -9.78 0.70 -7.34
CA LYS A 66 -9.75 1.93 -8.13
C LYS A 66 -8.54 2.76 -7.79
N THR A 67 -7.99 3.42 -8.80
CA THR A 67 -6.92 4.41 -8.68
C THR A 67 -7.28 5.64 -9.50
N VAL A 68 -6.71 6.78 -9.12
CA VAL A 68 -6.82 8.06 -9.83
C VAL A 68 -5.43 8.70 -9.93
N SER A 69 -5.32 9.72 -10.78
CA SER A 69 -4.10 10.51 -10.91
C SER A 69 -3.76 11.25 -9.60
N ARG A 70 -2.55 11.81 -9.51
CA ARG A 70 -2.17 12.64 -8.34
C ARG A 70 -3.02 13.92 -8.29
N GLU A 71 -3.38 14.44 -9.45
CA GLU A 71 -4.17 15.66 -9.64
C GLU A 71 -5.62 15.46 -9.17
N ASP A 72 -6.14 14.24 -9.31
CA ASP A 72 -7.50 13.85 -8.93
C ASP A 72 -7.57 13.25 -7.50
N ALA A 73 -6.51 13.42 -6.71
CA ALA A 73 -6.43 12.89 -5.36
C ALA A 73 -7.55 13.45 -4.45
N LEU A 74 -8.17 12.57 -3.67
CA LEU A 74 -9.18 12.98 -2.69
C LEU A 74 -8.52 13.55 -1.43
N TRP A 75 -8.81 14.82 -1.15
CA TRP A 75 -8.54 15.41 0.15
C TRP A 75 -9.64 16.40 0.55
N LYS A 76 -10.07 16.33 1.81
CA LYS A 76 -11.03 17.25 2.43
C LYS A 76 -10.60 17.54 3.87
N ALA A 77 -10.97 18.72 4.37
CA ALA A 77 -10.74 19.07 5.77
C ALA A 77 -11.36 18.00 6.69
N GLY A 78 -10.59 17.56 7.70
CA GLY A 78 -11.00 16.51 8.62
C GLY A 78 -10.69 15.07 8.17
N MET A 79 -10.14 14.87 6.97
CA MET A 79 -9.65 13.55 6.58
C MET A 79 -8.42 13.14 7.40
N PHE A 80 -8.38 11.86 7.76
CA PHE A 80 -7.24 11.25 8.42
C PHE A 80 -6.17 10.87 7.39
N ALA A 81 -4.90 11.02 7.75
CA ALA A 81 -3.80 10.42 7.03
C ALA A 81 -2.68 10.06 8.01
N ASN A 82 -1.96 8.99 7.69
CA ASN A 82 -0.75 8.58 8.40
C ASN A 82 0.43 8.59 7.41
N GLN A 83 1.62 8.91 7.90
CA GLN A 83 2.86 8.80 7.13
C GLN A 83 3.37 7.36 7.01
N ASN A 84 2.89 6.44 7.86
CA ASN A 84 3.22 5.02 7.74
C ASN A 84 2.69 4.43 6.42
N SER A 85 3.46 3.54 5.80
CA SER A 85 3.13 2.87 4.54
C SER A 85 1.76 2.17 4.55
N ALA A 86 1.39 1.61 5.70
CA ALA A 86 0.06 1.08 5.96
C ALA A 86 -0.36 1.36 7.40
N CYS A 87 -1.65 1.62 7.61
CA CYS A 87 -2.24 1.67 8.94
C CYS A 87 -3.72 1.30 8.86
N LYS A 88 -4.28 0.82 9.97
CA LYS A 88 -5.72 0.54 10.06
C LYS A 88 -6.50 1.86 10.05
N LEU A 89 -7.22 2.12 8.96
CA LEU A 89 -8.11 3.27 8.86
C LEU A 89 -9.36 3.04 9.73
N ARG A 90 -9.56 3.90 10.73
CA ARG A 90 -10.73 3.85 11.64
C ARG A 90 -11.62 5.08 11.57
N ALA A 91 -11.16 6.14 10.92
CA ALA A 91 -11.88 7.40 10.80
C ALA A 91 -13.08 7.22 9.85
N ARG A 92 -14.28 7.07 10.42
CA ARG A 92 -15.53 6.83 9.67
C ARG A 92 -15.73 7.87 8.56
N PHE A 93 -15.56 9.15 8.89
CA PHE A 93 -15.64 10.23 7.90
C PHE A 93 -14.72 10.02 6.70
N THR A 94 -13.45 9.65 6.93
CA THR A 94 -12.49 9.39 5.84
C THR A 94 -12.88 8.17 5.01
N ILE A 95 -13.38 7.11 5.66
CA ILE A 95 -13.86 5.91 4.99
C ILE A 95 -15.03 6.27 4.06
N ASP A 96 -16.04 6.96 4.57
CA ASP A 96 -17.25 7.29 3.81
C ASP A 96 -16.95 8.23 2.63
N GLU A 97 -16.09 9.25 2.83
CA GLU A 97 -15.65 10.12 1.74
C GLU A 97 -14.86 9.36 0.67
N ALA A 98 -13.97 8.45 1.08
CA ALA A 98 -13.18 7.65 0.15
C ALA A 98 -14.07 6.70 -0.66
N LEU A 99 -14.96 5.95 -0.01
CA LEU A 99 -15.91 5.06 -0.69
C LEU A 99 -16.74 5.82 -1.71
N ARG A 100 -17.25 7.00 -1.35
CA ARG A 100 -18.03 7.84 -2.27
C ARG A 100 -17.19 8.34 -3.45
N HIS A 101 -16.00 8.90 -3.21
CA HIS A 101 -15.13 9.43 -4.28
C HIS A 101 -14.72 8.34 -5.27
N PHE A 102 -14.38 7.16 -4.75
CA PHE A 102 -13.99 6.03 -5.59
C PHE A 102 -15.19 5.25 -6.14
N ALA A 103 -16.43 5.60 -5.79
CA ALA A 103 -17.64 4.87 -6.18
C ALA A 103 -17.54 3.37 -5.87
N ILE A 104 -17.14 3.06 -4.63
CA ILE A 104 -17.09 1.70 -4.08
C ILE A 104 -18.30 1.54 -3.16
N GLU A 105 -19.10 0.50 -3.43
CA GLU A 105 -20.26 0.09 -2.61
C GLU A 105 -19.83 -0.66 -1.34
#